data_AF-A0AAU6WS63-F1
#
_entry.id   AF-A0AAU6WS63-F1
#
_cell.length_a   1.000
_cell.length_b   1.000
_cell.length_c   1.000
_cell.angle_alpha   90.00
_cell.angle_beta   90.00
_cell.angle_gamma   90.00
#
_symmetry.space_group_name_H-M   'P 1'
#
loop_
_entity.id
_entity.type
_entity.pdbx_description
1 polymer ?
#
loop_
_entity_poly.entity_id
_entity_poly.type
_entity_poly.pdbx_seq_one_letter_code
_entity_poly.pdbx_strand_id
1 'polypeptide(L)'
;MYAKQGALSVKSLYYYKIKDFPKAANFTLECLVLNDYLVQQGIYTLNLRCFEQNKNISRIYFRNHQEDSGYQLIFNLINYLLNGVNENLFGNIFSQKEYWMKVPIIRETYAYELFTMITEDMIRFNIHSTEFLPDDWYSGLDFEVNTPDRQIIYNWIYINKQLRDSNYKDYFKGLIYYFQQPYNQFYDILKIALLLDLYKFVEKNTPPTLQL
;
A
#
# COMPACT_ATOMS: atom_id res chain seq x y z
N MET A 1 19.08 -15.30 -17.66
CA MET A 1 18.00 -15.19 -16.64
C MET A 1 17.77 -13.76 -16.18
N TYR A 2 18.81 -13.03 -15.74
CA TYR A 2 18.69 -11.64 -15.29
C TYR A 2 17.99 -10.68 -16.28
N ALA A 3 18.28 -10.76 -17.58
CA ALA A 3 17.56 -9.94 -18.59
C ALA A 3 16.11 -10.40 -18.81
N LYS A 4 15.83 -11.70 -18.61
CA LYS A 4 14.52 -12.30 -18.85
C LYS A 4 13.47 -11.79 -17.86
N GLN A 5 13.80 -11.55 -16.58
CA GLN A 5 12.83 -10.98 -15.63
C GLN A 5 12.33 -9.60 -16.07
N GLY A 6 13.22 -8.77 -16.62
CA GLY A 6 12.85 -7.46 -17.14
C GLY A 6 11.87 -7.58 -18.30
N ALA A 7 12.15 -8.48 -19.25
CA ALA A 7 11.28 -8.73 -20.40
C ALA A 7 9.89 -9.25 -19.98
N LEU A 8 9.81 -10.12 -18.96
CA LEU A 8 8.54 -10.63 -18.44
C LEU A 8 7.70 -9.52 -17.79
N SER A 9 8.34 -8.64 -17.01
CA SER A 9 7.68 -7.46 -16.43
C SER A 9 7.10 -6.54 -17.51
N VAL A 10 7.84 -6.29 -18.60
CA VAL A 10 7.34 -5.50 -19.75
C VAL A 10 6.18 -6.19 -20.46
N LYS A 11 6.24 -7.51 -20.66
CA LYS A 11 5.13 -8.28 -21.25
C LYS A 11 3.87 -8.23 -20.38
N SER A 12 4.02 -8.39 -19.07
CA SER A 12 2.91 -8.23 -18.12
C SER A 12 2.24 -6.85 -18.27
N LEU A 13 3.03 -5.77 -18.32
CA LEU A 13 2.52 -4.42 -18.51
C LEU A 13 1.77 -4.25 -19.84
N TYR A 14 2.27 -4.86 -20.92
CA TYR A 14 1.57 -4.86 -22.21
C TYR A 14 0.18 -5.49 -22.09
N TYR A 15 0.09 -6.71 -21.53
CA TYR A 15 -1.19 -7.41 -21.37
C TYR A 15 -2.13 -6.70 -20.40
N TYR A 16 -1.60 -6.09 -19.34
CA TYR A 16 -2.37 -5.23 -18.44
C TYR A 16 -3.01 -4.05 -19.20
N LYS A 17 -2.25 -3.37 -20.06
CA LYS A 17 -2.74 -2.22 -20.83
C LYS A 17 -3.83 -2.59 -21.84
N ILE A 18 -3.74 -3.77 -22.47
CA ILE A 18 -4.78 -4.27 -23.38
C ILE A 18 -5.90 -5.04 -22.66
N LYS A 19 -5.93 -5.00 -21.31
CA LYS A 19 -6.95 -5.60 -20.45
C LYS A 19 -7.05 -7.14 -20.51
N ASP A 20 -5.98 -7.81 -20.94
CA ASP A 20 -5.85 -9.27 -20.82
C ASP A 20 -5.25 -9.61 -19.44
N PHE A 21 -6.06 -9.45 -18.40
CA PHE A 21 -5.65 -9.61 -17.00
C PHE A 21 -5.13 -11.01 -16.67
N PRO A 22 -5.72 -12.12 -17.20
CA PRO A 22 -5.16 -13.45 -16.99
C PRO A 22 -3.72 -13.59 -17.51
N LYS A 23 -3.43 -13.10 -18.72
CA LYS A 23 -2.03 -13.12 -19.22
C LYS A 23 -1.12 -12.18 -18.44
N ALA A 24 -1.60 -11.00 -18.06
CA ALA A 24 -0.83 -10.08 -17.22
C ALA A 24 -0.43 -10.74 -15.89
N ALA A 25 -1.36 -11.45 -15.24
CA ALA A 25 -1.09 -12.18 -14.01
C ALA A 25 -0.05 -13.28 -14.23
N ASN A 26 -0.22 -14.10 -15.27
CA ASN A 26 0.71 -15.20 -15.58
C ASN A 26 2.15 -14.69 -15.82
N PHE A 27 2.33 -13.63 -16.61
CA PHE A 27 3.67 -13.08 -16.85
C PHE A 27 4.26 -12.40 -15.60
N THR A 28 3.43 -11.83 -14.73
CA THR A 28 3.89 -11.29 -13.45
C THR A 28 4.36 -12.40 -12.52
N LEU A 29 3.64 -13.50 -12.45
CA LEU A 29 4.02 -14.68 -11.67
C LEU A 29 5.30 -15.33 -12.21
N GLU A 30 5.44 -15.49 -13.53
CA GLU A 30 6.69 -16.01 -14.12
C GLU A 30 7.88 -15.09 -13.81
N CYS A 31 7.68 -13.77 -13.89
CA CYS A 31 8.69 -12.78 -13.51
C CYS A 31 9.10 -12.95 -12.04
N LEU A 32 8.11 -13.13 -11.16
CA LEU A 32 8.32 -13.32 -9.73
C LEU A 32 9.11 -14.58 -9.42
N VAL A 33 8.75 -15.72 -10.02
CA VAL A 33 9.48 -17.00 -9.84
C VAL A 33 10.93 -16.86 -10.27
N LEU A 34 11.18 -16.14 -11.36
CA LEU A 34 12.54 -15.90 -11.82
C LEU A 34 13.33 -14.97 -10.89
N ASN A 35 12.69 -13.94 -10.33
CA ASN A 35 13.32 -13.07 -9.34
C ASN A 35 13.62 -13.83 -8.05
N ASP A 36 12.68 -14.62 -7.55
CA ASP A 36 12.82 -15.50 -6.38
C ASP A 36 14.04 -16.43 -6.55
N TYR A 37 14.13 -17.14 -7.68
CA TYR A 37 15.29 -17.97 -7.99
C TYR A 37 16.61 -17.17 -7.96
N LEU A 38 16.66 -16.00 -8.60
CA LEU A 38 17.89 -15.19 -8.65
C LEU A 38 18.29 -14.63 -7.28
N VAL A 39 17.32 -14.30 -6.42
CA VAL A 39 17.58 -13.91 -5.02
C VAL A 39 18.21 -15.08 -4.26
N GLN A 40 17.68 -16.30 -4.44
CA GLN A 40 18.25 -17.51 -3.83
C GLN A 40 19.68 -17.80 -4.31
N GLN A 41 20.03 -17.39 -5.54
CA GLN A 41 21.40 -17.46 -6.06
C GLN A 41 22.31 -16.31 -5.57
N GLY A 42 21.84 -15.46 -4.66
CA GLY A 42 22.65 -14.40 -4.04
C GLY A 42 22.45 -12.99 -4.62
N ILE A 43 21.56 -12.80 -5.61
CA ILE A 43 21.27 -11.49 -6.19
C ILE A 43 20.19 -10.78 -5.36
N TYR A 44 20.52 -10.43 -4.11
CA TYR A 44 19.56 -9.90 -3.12
C TYR A 44 18.93 -8.56 -3.51
N THR A 45 19.52 -7.80 -4.44
CA THR A 45 18.93 -6.57 -4.97
C THR A 45 17.59 -6.82 -5.68
N LEU A 46 17.31 -8.05 -6.12
CA LEU A 46 16.03 -8.43 -6.73
C LEU A 46 14.91 -8.66 -5.71
N ASN A 47 15.16 -8.55 -4.40
CA ASN A 47 14.10 -8.55 -3.37
C ASN A 47 13.05 -7.47 -3.65
N LEU A 48 13.51 -6.26 -4.01
CA LEU A 48 12.63 -5.16 -4.38
C LEU A 48 11.72 -5.55 -5.55
N ARG A 49 12.27 -6.26 -6.56
CA ARG A 49 11.51 -6.70 -7.73
C ARG A 49 10.44 -7.72 -7.37
N CYS A 50 10.65 -8.54 -6.35
CA CYS A 50 9.62 -9.45 -5.81
C CYS A 50 8.51 -8.68 -5.09
N PHE A 51 8.84 -7.63 -4.34
CA PHE A 51 7.84 -6.75 -3.70
C PHE A 51 7.00 -6.02 -4.77
N GLU A 52 7.65 -5.50 -5.80
CA GLU A 52 6.99 -4.85 -6.94
C GLU A 52 6.05 -5.80 -7.69
N GLN A 53 6.43 -7.07 -7.88
CA GLN A 53 5.56 -8.03 -8.58
C GLN A 53 4.30 -8.34 -7.76
N ASN A 54 4.38 -8.47 -6.43
CA ASN A 54 3.18 -8.62 -5.59
C ASN A 54 2.27 -7.38 -5.68
N LYS A 55 2.84 -6.16 -5.66
CA LYS A 55 2.07 -4.92 -5.92
C LYS A 55 1.43 -4.92 -7.31
N ASN A 56 2.12 -5.42 -8.34
CA ASN A 56 1.57 -5.48 -9.69
C ASN A 56 0.40 -6.47 -9.78
N ILE A 57 0.47 -7.60 -9.07
CA ILE A 57 -0.63 -8.56 -8.99
C ILE A 57 -1.86 -7.92 -8.31
N SER A 58 -1.69 -7.17 -7.22
CA SER A 58 -2.84 -6.50 -6.58
C SER A 58 -3.49 -5.48 -7.52
N ARG A 59 -2.70 -4.73 -8.30
CA ARG A 59 -3.22 -3.83 -9.34
C ARG A 59 -3.99 -4.57 -10.44
N ILE A 60 -3.57 -5.79 -10.79
CA ILE A 60 -4.31 -6.65 -11.71
C ILE A 60 -5.64 -7.06 -11.09
N TYR A 61 -5.67 -7.46 -9.81
CA TYR A 61 -6.90 -7.79 -9.08
C TYR A 61 -7.88 -6.62 -9.06
N PHE A 62 -7.45 -5.42 -8.70
CA PHE A 62 -8.31 -4.23 -8.74
C PHE A 62 -8.88 -3.97 -10.14
N ARG A 63 -8.08 -4.11 -11.20
CA ARG A 63 -8.58 -3.92 -12.59
C ARG A 63 -9.50 -5.04 -13.07
N ASN A 64 -9.40 -6.21 -12.47
CA ASN A 64 -10.23 -7.37 -12.75
C ASN A 64 -11.45 -7.45 -11.81
N HIS A 65 -11.79 -6.37 -11.11
CA HIS A 65 -12.92 -6.29 -10.17
C HIS A 65 -12.83 -7.28 -8.99
N GLN A 66 -11.62 -7.64 -8.59
CA GLN A 66 -11.32 -8.50 -7.43
C GLN A 66 -10.76 -7.65 -6.30
N GLU A 67 -11.57 -6.73 -5.76
CA GLU A 67 -11.10 -5.71 -4.82
C GLU A 67 -10.59 -6.31 -3.52
N ASP A 68 -11.32 -7.24 -2.91
CA ASP A 68 -10.92 -7.92 -1.67
C ASP A 68 -9.55 -8.60 -1.82
N SER A 69 -9.34 -9.33 -2.92
CA SER A 69 -8.04 -9.94 -3.22
C SER A 69 -6.93 -8.90 -3.41
N GLY A 70 -7.26 -7.76 -4.02
CA GLY A 70 -6.34 -6.63 -4.18
C GLY A 70 -5.93 -6.03 -2.83
N TYR A 71 -6.89 -5.70 -1.97
CA TYR A 71 -6.65 -5.14 -0.65
C TYR A 71 -5.90 -6.13 0.26
N GLN A 72 -6.32 -7.39 0.28
CA GLN A 72 -5.66 -8.43 1.07
C GLN A 72 -4.20 -8.62 0.66
N LEU A 73 -3.90 -8.63 -0.65
CA LEU A 73 -2.53 -8.79 -1.11
C LEU A 73 -1.64 -7.58 -0.75
N ILE A 74 -2.20 -6.37 -0.80
CA ILE A 74 -1.51 -5.15 -0.33
C ILE A 74 -1.26 -5.23 1.17
N PHE A 75 -2.27 -5.58 1.97
CA PHE A 75 -2.14 -5.71 3.42
C PHE A 75 -1.02 -6.70 3.76
N ASN A 76 -1.04 -7.89 3.15
CA ASN A 76 -0.02 -8.91 3.35
C ASN A 76 1.38 -8.41 2.97
N LEU A 77 1.49 -7.64 1.89
CA LEU A 77 2.76 -7.09 1.45
C LEU A 77 3.30 -6.08 2.47
N ILE A 78 2.46 -5.16 2.94
CA ILE A 78 2.83 -4.17 3.94
C ILE A 78 3.18 -4.82 5.27
N ASN A 79 2.37 -5.79 5.72
CA ASN A 79 2.60 -6.55 6.95
C ASN A 79 3.95 -7.29 6.89
N TYR A 80 4.28 -7.90 5.74
CA TYR A 80 5.60 -8.48 5.54
C TYR A 80 6.71 -7.42 5.58
N LEU A 81 6.55 -6.28 4.91
CA LEU A 81 7.59 -5.25 4.88
C LEU A 81 7.85 -4.64 6.28
N LEU A 82 6.84 -4.45 7.11
CA LEU A 82 6.99 -3.85 8.44
C LEU A 82 7.31 -4.87 9.54
N ASN A 83 6.73 -6.08 9.47
CA ASN A 83 6.76 -7.07 10.54
C ASN A 83 7.46 -8.39 10.17
N GLY A 84 7.70 -8.63 8.88
CA GLY A 84 8.28 -9.89 8.40
C GLY A 84 7.34 -11.08 8.44
N VAL A 85 6.04 -10.82 8.60
CA VAL A 85 4.99 -11.83 8.62
C VAL A 85 4.51 -12.06 7.18
N ASN A 86 4.61 -13.31 6.70
CA ASN A 86 4.09 -13.70 5.39
C ASN A 86 2.81 -14.51 5.56
N GLU A 87 1.69 -13.97 5.08
CA GLU A 87 0.39 -14.63 5.18
C GLU A 87 -0.14 -15.19 3.87
N ASN A 88 0.29 -14.70 2.70
CA ASN A 88 -0.06 -15.22 1.36
C ASN A 88 0.64 -14.43 0.23
N LEU A 89 1.92 -14.10 0.39
CA LEU A 89 2.68 -13.45 -0.69
C LEU A 89 3.14 -14.48 -1.73
N PHE A 90 3.10 -14.08 -2.99
CA PHE A 90 3.66 -14.89 -4.06
C PHE A 90 5.19 -14.87 -3.96
N GLY A 91 5.82 -16.04 -3.92
CA GLY A 91 7.27 -16.21 -3.89
C GLY A 91 7.79 -16.90 -2.63
N ASN A 92 8.76 -17.79 -2.79
CA ASN A 92 9.29 -18.56 -1.66
C ASN A 92 10.22 -17.75 -0.77
N ILE A 93 10.80 -16.64 -1.28
CA ILE A 93 11.64 -15.75 -0.47
C ILE A 93 10.90 -15.19 0.76
N PHE A 94 9.58 -15.02 0.67
CA PHE A 94 8.79 -14.42 1.74
C PHE A 94 8.67 -15.32 2.97
N SER A 95 8.83 -16.63 2.78
CA SER A 95 8.78 -17.62 3.86
C SER A 95 10.12 -17.75 4.61
N GLN A 96 11.20 -17.13 4.13
CA GLN A 96 12.52 -17.24 4.74
C GLN A 96 12.93 -15.93 5.41
N LYS A 97 13.03 -15.95 6.74
CA LYS A 97 13.39 -14.80 7.58
C LYS A 97 14.71 -14.14 7.16
N GLU A 98 15.65 -14.91 6.63
CA GLU A 98 16.96 -14.41 6.20
C GLU A 98 16.86 -13.34 5.12
N TYR A 99 15.94 -13.48 4.14
CA TYR A 99 15.78 -12.48 3.09
C TYR A 99 15.18 -11.18 3.61
N TRP A 100 14.27 -11.29 4.58
CA TRP A 100 13.70 -10.13 5.26
C TRP A 100 14.77 -9.34 6.04
N MET A 101 15.70 -10.05 6.70
CA MET A 101 16.80 -9.47 7.47
C MET A 101 17.92 -8.87 6.60
N LYS A 102 18.11 -9.35 5.36
CA LYS A 102 19.25 -8.96 4.50
C LYS A 102 19.14 -7.56 3.89
N VAL A 103 17.93 -7.01 3.78
CA VAL A 103 17.70 -5.74 3.05
C VAL A 103 16.81 -4.76 3.82
N PRO A 104 17.10 -4.46 5.10
CA PRO A 104 16.19 -3.68 5.96
C PRO A 104 15.91 -2.28 5.41
N ILE A 105 16.92 -1.60 4.86
CA ILE A 105 16.75 -0.24 4.28
C ILE A 105 15.81 -0.29 3.07
N ILE A 106 16.08 -1.16 2.11
CA ILE A 106 15.26 -1.30 0.89
C ILE A 106 13.81 -1.64 1.26
N ARG A 107 13.64 -2.53 2.24
CA ARG A 107 12.34 -2.96 2.74
C ARG A 107 11.56 -1.80 3.38
N GLU A 108 12.16 -1.08 4.33
CA GLU A 108 11.50 0.05 5.00
C GLU A 108 11.17 1.17 4.01
N THR A 109 12.13 1.57 3.17
CA THR A 109 11.91 2.62 2.16
C THR A 109 10.77 2.22 1.22
N TYR A 110 10.76 0.97 0.74
CA TYR A 110 9.69 0.50 -0.12
C TYR A 110 8.34 0.40 0.61
N ALA A 111 8.30 0.09 1.91
CA ALA A 111 7.07 0.12 2.69
C ALA A 111 6.44 1.52 2.71
N TYR A 112 7.27 2.54 2.92
CA TYR A 112 6.82 3.93 2.99
C TYR A 112 6.37 4.44 1.62
N GLU A 113 7.12 4.13 0.56
CA GLU A 113 6.71 4.40 -0.83
C GLU A 113 5.42 3.68 -1.21
N LEU A 114 5.25 2.43 -0.78
CA LEU A 114 4.04 1.68 -1.05
C LEU A 114 2.83 2.34 -0.38
N PHE A 115 2.97 2.76 0.89
CA PHE A 115 1.93 3.48 1.61
C PHE A 115 1.50 4.76 0.90
N THR A 116 2.47 5.58 0.48
CA THR A 116 2.18 6.86 -0.19
C THR A 116 1.56 6.64 -1.58
N MET A 117 2.08 5.69 -2.37
CA MET A 117 1.54 5.35 -3.69
C MET A 117 0.09 4.84 -3.62
N ILE A 118 -0.22 3.98 -2.66
CA ILE A 118 -1.58 3.42 -2.52
C ILE A 118 -2.55 4.51 -2.06
N THR A 119 -2.12 5.36 -1.13
CA THR A 119 -2.91 6.51 -0.69
C THR A 119 -3.18 7.49 -1.84
N GLU A 120 -2.18 7.74 -2.69
CA GLU A 120 -2.34 8.56 -3.91
C GLU A 120 -3.40 7.96 -4.85
N ASP A 121 -3.29 6.66 -5.15
CA ASP A 121 -4.25 5.96 -6.01
C ASP A 121 -5.66 6.03 -5.41
N MET A 122 -5.82 5.81 -4.10
CA MET A 122 -7.10 5.92 -3.41
C MET A 122 -7.72 7.31 -3.53
N ILE A 123 -6.95 8.37 -3.29
CA ILE A 123 -7.42 9.75 -3.45
C ILE A 123 -7.91 9.95 -4.89
N ARG A 124 -7.09 9.56 -5.87
CA ARG A 124 -7.40 9.75 -7.28
C ARG A 124 -8.69 9.06 -7.71
N PHE A 125 -8.94 7.83 -7.23
CA PHE A 125 -10.13 7.08 -7.59
C PHE A 125 -11.38 7.49 -6.80
N ASN A 126 -11.23 8.14 -5.64
CA ASN A 126 -12.33 8.45 -4.73
C ASN A 126 -12.54 9.95 -4.47
N ILE A 127 -11.92 10.83 -5.26
CA ILE A 127 -12.02 12.28 -5.08
C ILE A 127 -13.45 12.81 -5.24
N HIS A 128 -14.25 12.16 -6.08
CA HIS A 128 -15.67 12.49 -6.31
C HIS A 128 -16.64 11.56 -5.54
N SER A 129 -16.11 10.60 -4.78
CA SER A 129 -16.94 9.71 -3.97
C SER A 129 -17.42 10.46 -2.73
N THR A 130 -18.69 10.27 -2.35
CA THR A 130 -19.23 10.75 -1.06
C THR A 130 -18.80 9.85 0.10
N GLU A 131 -18.33 8.64 -0.18
CA GLU A 131 -17.83 7.72 0.84
C GLU A 131 -16.42 8.09 1.29
N PHE A 132 -16.09 7.77 2.54
CA PHE A 132 -14.74 7.94 3.04
C PHE A 132 -13.78 7.01 2.29
N LEU A 133 -12.48 7.33 2.31
CA LEU A 133 -11.48 6.52 1.62
C LEU A 133 -11.43 5.07 2.19
N PRO A 134 -11.24 4.03 1.36
CA PRO A 134 -11.25 2.65 1.84
C PRO A 134 -10.12 2.37 2.83
N ASP A 135 -10.38 1.58 3.88
CA ASP A 135 -9.39 1.19 4.90
C ASP A 135 -8.98 -0.28 4.86
N ASP A 136 -9.60 -1.09 3.99
CA ASP A 136 -9.44 -2.55 3.93
C ASP A 136 -8.00 -3.03 3.78
N TRP A 137 -7.10 -2.23 3.20
CA TRP A 137 -5.70 -2.60 2.98
C TRP A 137 -4.76 -2.29 4.15
N TYR A 138 -5.21 -1.57 5.17
CA TYR A 138 -4.44 -1.30 6.38
C TYR A 138 -5.23 -1.55 7.68
N SER A 139 -6.52 -1.85 7.60
CA SER A 139 -7.33 -2.14 8.77
C SER A 139 -6.79 -3.36 9.51
N GLY A 140 -6.52 -3.21 10.81
CA GLY A 140 -5.89 -4.25 11.62
C GLY A 140 -4.37 -4.35 11.52
N LEU A 141 -3.71 -3.49 10.72
CA LEU A 141 -2.25 -3.45 10.66
C LEU A 141 -1.69 -2.90 11.96
N ASP A 142 -0.79 -3.66 12.59
CA ASP A 142 -0.05 -3.25 13.78
C ASP A 142 1.44 -3.50 13.56
N PHE A 143 2.30 -2.62 14.05
CA PHE A 143 3.75 -2.70 13.89
C PHE A 143 4.47 -1.87 14.94
N GLU A 144 5.71 -2.27 15.25
CA GLU A 144 6.56 -1.53 16.18
C GLU A 144 6.88 -0.13 15.64
N VAL A 145 6.63 0.90 16.46
CA VAL A 145 6.93 2.30 16.13
C VAL A 145 8.28 2.70 16.71
N ASN A 146 9.35 2.42 15.97
CA ASN A 146 10.73 2.68 16.38
C ASN A 146 11.49 3.65 15.45
N THR A 147 10.82 4.17 14.41
CA THR A 147 11.37 5.19 13.50
C THR A 147 10.38 6.34 13.32
N PRO A 148 10.86 7.54 12.93
CA PRO A 148 9.98 8.66 12.60
C PRO A 148 8.99 8.33 11.48
N ASP A 149 9.43 7.61 10.44
CA ASP A 149 8.59 7.22 9.30
C ASP A 149 7.45 6.28 9.72
N ARG A 150 7.77 5.28 10.56
CA ARG A 150 6.77 4.39 11.16
C ARG A 150 5.78 5.16 12.03
N GLN A 151 6.25 6.15 12.79
CA GLN A 151 5.37 7.01 13.61
C GLN A 151 4.38 7.82 12.76
N ILE A 152 4.84 8.34 11.61
CA ILE A 152 3.98 9.07 10.66
C ILE A 152 2.86 8.16 10.14
N ILE A 153 3.20 6.96 9.70
CA ILE A 153 2.23 5.98 9.17
C ILE A 153 1.26 5.55 10.29
N TYR A 154 1.79 5.22 11.47
CA TYR A 154 0.99 4.81 12.62
C TYR A 154 -0.05 5.87 13.01
N ASN A 155 0.37 7.14 13.10
CA ASN A 155 -0.53 8.24 13.43
C ASN A 155 -1.61 8.41 12.37
N TRP A 156 -1.26 8.25 11.09
CA TRP A 156 -2.22 8.33 9.99
C TRP A 156 -3.27 7.23 10.06
N ILE A 157 -2.86 5.97 10.29
CA ILE A 157 -3.78 4.83 10.49
C ILE A 157 -4.67 5.08 11.69
N TYR A 158 -4.09 5.51 12.82
CA TYR A 158 -4.82 5.79 14.05
C TYR A 158 -5.94 6.81 13.84
N ILE A 159 -5.66 7.93 13.15
CA ILE A 159 -6.66 8.97 12.87
C ILE A 159 -7.80 8.43 12.03
N ASN A 160 -7.50 7.72 10.93
CA ASN A 160 -8.54 7.14 10.08
C ASN A 160 -9.40 6.13 10.85
N LYS A 161 -8.79 5.31 11.72
CA LYS A 161 -9.52 4.40 12.60
C LYS A 161 -10.48 5.15 13.52
N GLN A 162 -10.06 6.24 14.17
CA GLN A 162 -10.96 7.03 15.03
C GLN A 162 -12.16 7.61 14.25
N LEU A 163 -11.96 7.98 12.98
CA LEU A 163 -13.06 8.42 12.11
C LEU A 163 -14.08 7.31 11.87
N ARG A 164 -13.62 6.09 11.57
CA ARG A 164 -14.48 4.90 11.34
C ARG A 164 -15.21 4.47 12.61
N ASP A 165 -14.51 4.50 13.75
CA ASP A 165 -15.05 4.16 15.07
C ASP A 165 -15.98 5.24 15.65
N SER A 166 -16.23 6.33 14.92
CA SER A 166 -17.02 7.50 15.36
C SER A 166 -16.51 8.16 16.64
N ASN A 167 -15.23 7.97 16.97
CA ASN A 167 -14.57 8.63 18.10
C ASN A 167 -14.04 10.01 17.67
N TYR A 168 -14.97 10.94 17.44
CA TYR A 168 -14.64 12.25 16.84
C TYR A 168 -13.72 13.09 17.72
N LYS A 169 -13.76 12.94 19.04
CA LYS A 169 -12.87 13.66 19.95
C LYS A 169 -11.41 13.33 19.68
N ASP A 170 -11.08 12.04 19.57
CA ASP A 170 -9.71 11.61 19.33
C ASP A 170 -9.32 11.76 17.86
N TYR A 171 -10.28 11.64 16.93
CA TYR A 171 -10.08 11.99 15.53
C TYR A 171 -9.60 13.44 15.34
N PHE A 172 -10.33 14.43 15.86
CA PHE A 172 -9.96 15.84 15.70
C PHE A 172 -8.67 16.20 16.43
N LYS A 173 -8.42 15.64 17.61
CA LYS A 173 -7.14 15.80 18.31
C LYS A 173 -5.98 15.23 17.49
N GLY A 174 -6.15 14.02 16.93
CA GLY A 174 -5.17 13.36 16.09
C GLY A 174 -4.89 14.16 14.82
N LEU A 175 -5.92 14.67 14.15
CA LEU A 175 -5.77 15.58 13.00
C LEU A 175 -4.94 16.82 13.35
N ILE A 176 -5.32 17.56 14.39
CA ILE A 176 -4.59 18.77 14.79
C ILE A 176 -3.13 18.45 15.06
N TYR A 177 -2.86 17.38 15.84
CA TYR A 177 -1.51 16.94 16.13
C TYR A 177 -0.73 16.61 14.85
N TYR A 178 -1.32 15.86 13.92
CA TYR A 178 -0.68 15.42 12.68
C TYR A 178 -0.28 16.60 11.78
N PHE A 179 -1.13 17.61 11.67
CA PHE A 179 -0.86 18.80 10.84
C PHE A 179 0.15 19.77 11.48
N GLN A 180 0.33 19.72 12.80
CA GLN A 180 1.33 20.52 13.51
C GLN A 180 2.75 19.95 13.39
N GLN A 181 2.89 18.67 13.04
CA GLN A 181 4.21 18.07 12.92
C GLN A 181 4.93 18.50 11.64
N PRO A 182 6.24 18.79 11.70
CA PRO A 182 7.04 19.18 10.54
C PRO A 182 7.47 17.96 9.71
N TYR A 183 6.51 17.13 9.28
CA TYR A 183 6.79 15.96 8.46
C TYR A 183 7.34 16.35 7.08
N ASN A 184 8.18 15.48 6.52
CA ASN A 184 8.73 15.62 5.16
C ASN A 184 7.60 15.68 4.11
N GLN A 185 7.79 16.50 3.07
CA GLN A 185 6.88 16.64 1.92
C GLN A 185 6.51 15.30 1.26
N PHE A 186 7.37 14.28 1.37
CA PHE A 186 7.09 12.92 0.91
C PHE A 186 5.76 12.37 1.45
N TYR A 187 5.35 12.77 2.66
CA TYR A 187 4.11 12.34 3.31
C TYR A 187 2.94 13.30 3.10
N ASP A 188 3.06 14.35 2.28
CA ASP A 188 1.96 15.29 2.08
C ASP A 188 0.73 14.62 1.47
N ILE A 189 0.90 13.52 0.73
CA ILE A 189 -0.23 12.74 0.23
C ILE A 189 -1.10 12.16 1.36
N LEU A 190 -0.49 11.79 2.49
CA LEU A 190 -1.20 11.32 3.68
C LEU A 190 -2.03 12.45 4.31
N LYS A 191 -1.50 13.68 4.34
CA LYS A 191 -2.24 14.87 4.77
C LYS A 191 -3.42 15.16 3.83
N ILE A 192 -3.21 15.07 2.52
CA ILE A 192 -4.26 15.27 1.52
C ILE A 192 -5.40 14.25 1.72
N ALA A 193 -5.08 12.98 1.98
CA ALA A 193 -6.08 11.97 2.29
C ALA A 193 -6.91 12.34 3.54
N LEU A 194 -6.26 12.80 4.61
CA LEU A 194 -6.93 13.23 5.84
C LEU A 194 -7.84 14.45 5.60
N LEU A 195 -7.41 15.41 4.77
CA LEU A 195 -8.24 16.57 4.40
C LEU A 195 -9.45 16.16 3.57
N LEU A 196 -9.28 15.20 2.66
CA LEU A 196 -10.37 14.71 1.83
C LEU A 196 -11.45 14.03 2.69
N ASP A 197 -11.05 13.17 3.63
CA ASP A 197 -12.00 12.54 4.56
C ASP A 197 -12.63 13.55 5.53
N LEU A 198 -11.90 14.59 5.95
CA LEU A 198 -12.45 15.70 6.73
C LEU A 198 -13.49 16.49 5.94
N TYR A 199 -13.22 16.81 4.67
CA TYR A 199 -14.16 17.48 3.78
C TYR A 199 -15.45 16.68 3.65
N LYS A 200 -15.34 15.38 3.36
CA LYS A 200 -16.48 14.45 3.27
C LYS A 200 -17.24 14.35 4.59
N PHE A 201 -16.53 14.39 5.72
CA PHE A 201 -17.16 14.41 7.04
C PHE A 201 -18.02 15.66 7.22
N VAL A 202 -17.50 16.83 6.86
CA VAL A 202 -18.24 18.11 6.95
C VAL A 202 -19.45 18.10 6.03
N GLU A 203 -19.32 17.66 4.78
CA GLU A 203 -20.45 17.59 3.84
C GLU A 203 -21.58 16.71 4.37
N LYS A 204 -21.27 15.53 4.91
CA LYS A 204 -22.26 14.61 5.48
C LYS A 204 -22.98 15.16 6.70
N ASN A 205 -22.34 16.04 7.46
CA ASN A 205 -22.86 16.56 8.73
C ASN A 205 -23.32 18.02 8.65
N THR A 206 -23.25 18.65 7.47
CA THR A 206 -23.77 20.02 7.26
C THR A 206 -25.28 19.95 6.97
N PRO A 207 -26.13 20.63 7.74
CA PRO A 207 -27.57 20.67 7.47
C PRO A 207 -27.86 21.30 6.10
N PRO A 208 -28.92 20.87 5.38
CA PRO A 208 -29.29 21.40 4.06
C PRO A 208 -29.63 22.90 4.05
N THR A 209 -29.79 23.54 5.21
CA THR A 209 -30.05 24.98 5.33
C THR A 209 -28.82 25.88 5.21
N LEU A 210 -27.60 25.31 5.10
CA LEU A 210 -26.34 26.05 5.01
C LEU A 210 -25.60 25.88 3.67
N GLN A 211 -26.23 25.25 2.67
CA GLN A 211 -25.72 25.20 1.30
C GLN A 211 -26.14 26.47 0.57
N LEU A 212 -25.25 27.48 0.55
CA LEU A 212 -25.36 28.70 -0.26
C LEU A 212 -24.73 28.51 -1.63
#